data_AF-A0A7S2YKE9-F1
#
_entry.id   AF-A0A7S2YKE9-F1
#
_cell.length_a   1.000
_cell.length_b   1.000
_cell.length_c   1.000
_cell.angle_alpha   90.00
_cell.angle_beta   90.00
_cell.angle_gamma   90.00
#
_symmetry.space_group_name_H-M   'P 1'
#
loop_
_entity.id
_entity.type
_entity.pdbx_description
1 polymer ?
#
loop_
_entity_poly.entity_id
_entity_poly.type
_entity_poly.pdbx_seq_one_letter_code
_entity_poly.pdbx_strand_id
1 'polypeptide(L)'
;GKYALVEIAAGDSNSEPGGTATQGHDDLIAYEDVTESELNLLDTDQLPLGTLSHQQIQKGFAILEQLDRELDDGTADNHTLTDLSSQFYTTIPHSFGRNRGPVLNTKTMIQTKCDMLNTLADMEATQEMQRLCDD
;
A
#
# COMPACT_ATOMS: atom_id res chain seq x y z
N GLY A 1 6.31 24.32 -53.43
CA GLY A 1 5.40 23.16 -53.45
C GLY A 1 4.19 23.55 -52.63
N LYS A 2 2.93 23.41 -53.07
CA LYS A 2 2.25 22.15 -53.45
C LYS A 2 2.42 21.18 -52.28
N TYR A 3 1.42 20.82 -51.46
CA TYR A 3 0.10 20.18 -51.69
C TYR A 3 -0.79 20.47 -50.44
N ALA A 4 -2.03 20.96 -50.50
CA ALA A 4 -3.33 20.37 -50.92
C ALA A 4 -4.10 19.63 -49.79
N LEU A 5 -5.39 20.00 -49.66
CA LEU A 5 -6.45 19.54 -48.75
C LEU A 5 -6.78 18.04 -48.85
N VAL A 6 -7.33 17.45 -47.78
CA VAL A 6 -8.39 16.42 -47.85
C VAL A 6 -9.43 16.65 -46.75
N GLU A 7 -10.68 16.84 -47.18
CA GLU A 7 -11.93 16.80 -46.40
C GLU A 7 -12.24 15.37 -45.93
N ILE A 8 -12.92 15.25 -44.77
CA ILE A 8 -13.79 14.11 -44.50
C ILE A 8 -15.10 14.66 -43.94
N ALA A 9 -16.18 14.45 -44.69
CA ALA A 9 -17.55 14.73 -44.29
C ALA A 9 -18.35 13.42 -44.18
N ALA A 10 -19.41 13.52 -43.38
CA ALA A 10 -20.66 12.75 -43.38
C ALA A 10 -20.78 11.48 -42.50
N GLY A 11 -21.93 11.40 -41.82
CA GLY A 11 -22.53 10.20 -41.22
C GLY A 11 -23.06 10.44 -39.81
N ASP A 12 -24.07 11.32 -39.63
CA ASP A 12 -25.47 10.94 -39.31
C ASP A 12 -25.64 9.94 -38.15
N SER A 13 -26.19 10.41 -37.04
CA SER A 13 -27.17 9.67 -36.23
C SER A 13 -27.92 10.66 -35.34
N ASN A 14 -29.10 11.00 -35.84
CA ASN A 14 -30.24 11.54 -35.13
C ASN A 14 -30.61 10.68 -33.89
N SER A 15 -31.43 11.29 -33.02
CA SER A 15 -32.34 10.68 -32.02
C SER A 15 -31.97 10.82 -30.54
N GLU A 16 -32.47 11.90 -29.93
CA GLU A 16 -33.10 11.89 -28.59
C GLU A 16 -34.17 10.75 -28.51
N PRO A 17 -34.53 10.15 -27.35
CA PRO A 17 -35.07 10.86 -26.18
C PRO A 17 -34.81 10.23 -24.80
N GLY A 18 -35.25 10.92 -23.75
CA GLY A 18 -35.25 10.43 -22.38
C GLY A 18 -36.22 9.28 -22.09
N GLY A 19 -36.09 8.75 -20.86
CA GLY A 19 -36.84 7.63 -20.28
C GLY A 19 -35.88 6.46 -20.01
N THR A 20 -35.86 5.76 -18.88
CA THR A 20 -36.83 5.61 -17.79
C THR A 20 -36.09 5.04 -16.56
N ALA A 21 -36.63 5.32 -15.38
CA ALA A 21 -36.29 4.71 -14.10
C ALA A 21 -36.11 3.18 -14.16
N THR A 22 -35.23 2.61 -13.31
CA THR A 22 -35.60 1.69 -12.21
C THR A 22 -34.34 1.24 -11.44
N GLN A 23 -34.48 1.27 -10.12
CA GLN A 23 -33.63 0.82 -9.01
C GLN A 23 -32.95 -0.57 -9.19
N GLY A 24 -31.69 -0.68 -8.75
CA GLY A 24 -30.95 -1.92 -8.44
C GLY A 24 -29.46 -1.61 -8.39
N HIS A 25 -28.89 -1.37 -7.21
CA HIS A 25 -28.05 -2.32 -6.46
C HIS A 25 -26.79 -2.74 -7.26
N ASP A 26 -25.61 -2.61 -6.64
CA ASP A 26 -24.27 -2.92 -7.16
C ASP A 26 -23.46 -1.73 -7.72
N ASP A 27 -23.38 -0.64 -6.94
CA ASP A 27 -22.30 0.35 -7.05
C ASP A 27 -21.62 0.48 -5.67
N LEU A 28 -20.81 -0.52 -5.30
CA LEU A 28 -20.00 -0.41 -4.09
C LEU A 28 -18.78 -1.33 -4.03
N ILE A 29 -18.01 -1.57 -5.09
CA ILE A 29 -16.61 -2.04 -4.91
C ILE A 29 -15.78 -1.74 -6.16
N ALA A 30 -15.27 -0.51 -6.22
CA ALA A 30 -14.10 -0.17 -7.02
C ALA A 30 -13.10 0.56 -6.11
N TYR A 31 -12.79 -0.05 -4.96
CA TYR A 31 -11.76 0.38 -4.01
C TYR A 31 -10.67 -0.70 -3.84
N GLU A 32 -10.57 -1.63 -4.78
CA GLU A 32 -9.81 -2.88 -4.61
C GLU A 32 -8.69 -3.09 -5.63
N ASP A 33 -8.21 -2.02 -6.30
CA ASP A 33 -7.13 -2.15 -7.31
C ASP A 33 -5.86 -1.34 -6.98
N VAL A 34 -5.86 -0.57 -5.88
CA VAL A 34 -4.69 0.26 -5.50
C VAL A 34 -3.72 -0.43 -4.54
N THR A 35 -4.08 -1.57 -3.93
CA THR A 35 -3.31 -2.15 -2.81
C THR A 35 -2.50 -3.40 -3.15
N GLU A 36 -2.78 -4.11 -4.24
CA GLU A 36 -2.05 -5.35 -4.56
C GLU A 36 -0.60 -5.11 -5.01
N SER A 37 -0.34 -3.98 -5.67
CA SER A 37 0.99 -3.70 -6.26
C SER A 37 2.08 -3.42 -5.22
N GLU A 38 1.73 -2.81 -4.07
CA GLU A 38 2.68 -2.51 -2.98
C GLU A 38 2.90 -3.71 -2.05
N LEU A 39 1.92 -4.63 -1.95
CA LEU A 39 2.03 -5.86 -1.15
C LEU A 39 2.90 -6.92 -1.81
N ASN A 40 3.04 -6.88 -3.14
CA ASN A 40 3.86 -7.81 -3.92
C ASN A 40 5.38 -7.62 -3.74
N LEU A 41 5.82 -6.65 -2.92
CA LEU A 41 7.22 -6.45 -2.51
C LEU A 41 7.55 -7.06 -1.14
N LEU A 42 6.64 -7.86 -0.58
CA LEU A 42 6.88 -8.66 0.61
C LEU A 42 7.19 -10.09 0.14
N ASP A 43 8.30 -10.68 0.56
CA ASP A 43 8.69 -12.05 0.20
C ASP A 43 7.65 -13.08 0.73
N THR A 44 6.65 -13.39 -0.09
CA THR A 44 5.58 -14.37 0.21
C THR A 44 6.12 -15.81 0.35
N ASP A 45 7.30 -16.11 -0.23
CA ASP A 45 7.95 -17.43 -0.18
C ASP A 45 8.64 -17.75 1.16
N GLN A 46 8.97 -16.74 1.98
CA GLN A 46 9.49 -16.96 3.35
C GLN A 46 8.37 -17.21 4.37
N LEU A 47 7.11 -17.17 3.93
CA LEU A 47 5.94 -17.23 4.80
C LEU A 47 5.08 -18.43 4.40
N PRO A 48 5.31 -19.62 4.98
CA PRO A 48 4.36 -20.72 4.82
C PRO A 48 3.11 -20.35 5.63
N LEU A 49 2.15 -19.66 4.99
CA LEU A 49 0.86 -19.20 5.56
C LEU A 49 1.06 -18.09 6.62
N GLY A 50 0.99 -16.78 6.35
CA GLY A 50 0.28 -16.04 5.31
C GLY A 50 -0.15 -14.64 5.80
N THR A 51 0.37 -14.17 6.94
CA THR A 51 0.23 -12.79 7.44
C THR A 51 1.35 -12.56 8.46
N LEU A 52 1.97 -11.38 8.45
CA LEU A 52 2.86 -10.96 9.54
C LEU A 52 2.13 -11.17 10.87
N SER A 53 2.76 -11.84 11.83
CA SER A 53 2.12 -12.06 13.13
C SER A 53 1.77 -10.72 13.77
N HIS A 54 0.62 -10.59 14.44
CA HIS A 54 0.24 -9.40 15.21
C HIS A 54 1.40 -8.85 16.05
N GLN A 55 2.21 -9.75 16.61
CA GLN A 55 3.41 -9.41 17.38
C GLN A 55 4.51 -8.73 16.54
N GLN A 56 4.69 -9.10 15.28
CA GLN A 56 5.64 -8.46 14.37
C GLN A 56 5.16 -7.06 13.98
N ILE A 57 3.86 -6.89 13.73
CA ILE A 57 3.25 -5.58 13.43
C ILE A 57 3.45 -4.64 14.63
N GLN A 58 3.16 -5.10 15.85
CA GLN A 58 3.39 -4.35 17.08
C GLN A 58 4.88 -3.98 17.27
N LYS A 59 5.81 -4.92 17.02
CA LYS A 59 7.25 -4.64 17.07
C LYS A 59 7.66 -3.61 16.01
N GLY A 60 7.09 -3.69 14.81
CA GLY A 60 7.29 -2.71 13.74
C GLY A 60 6.88 -1.30 14.19
N PHE A 61 5.70 -1.16 14.78
CA PHE A 61 5.23 0.12 15.33
C PHE A 61 6.13 0.64 16.45
N ALA A 62 6.59 -0.21 17.35
CA ALA A 62 7.51 0.20 18.42
C ALA A 62 8.84 0.77 17.86
N ILE A 63 9.38 0.17 16.79
CA ILE A 63 10.60 0.66 16.13
C ILE A 63 10.33 1.99 15.42
N LEU A 64 9.19 2.13 14.73
CA LEU A 64 8.80 3.39 14.07
C LEU A 64 8.57 4.52 15.09
N GLU A 65 7.95 4.23 16.22
CA GLU A 65 7.78 5.18 17.32
C GLU A 65 9.14 5.63 17.90
N GLN A 66 10.08 4.70 18.03
CA GLN A 66 11.44 5.02 18.46
C GLN A 66 12.16 5.91 17.44
N LEU A 67 12.03 5.61 16.15
CA LEU A 67 12.55 6.46 15.07
C LEU A 67 11.96 7.87 15.11
N ASP A 68 10.66 8.00 15.36
CA ASP A 68 9.99 9.31 15.40
C ASP A 68 10.50 10.15 16.59
N ARG A 69 10.65 9.53 17.77
CA ARG A 69 11.26 10.17 18.95
C ARG A 69 12.68 10.65 18.69
N GLU A 70 13.51 9.80 18.08
CA GLU A 70 14.90 10.15 17.74
C GLU A 70 14.95 11.32 16.74
N LEU A 71 14.01 11.39 15.79
CA LEU A 71 13.90 12.52 14.87
C LEU A 71 13.39 13.80 15.54
N ASP A 72 12.46 13.71 16.49
CA ASP A 72 11.94 14.87 17.24
C ASP A 72 12.97 15.46 18.21
N ASP A 73 13.73 14.61 18.90
CA ASP A 73 14.78 15.05 19.82
C ASP A 73 15.92 15.79 19.08
N GLY A 74 16.09 15.52 17.78
CA GLY A 74 17.06 16.19 16.92
C GLY A 74 18.53 15.89 17.26
N THR A 75 18.76 15.00 18.22
CA THR A 75 20.09 14.53 18.66
C THR A 75 20.49 13.19 18.05
N ALA A 76 19.62 12.59 17.23
CA ALA A 76 19.85 11.26 16.70
C ALA A 76 21.05 11.22 15.75
N ASP A 77 22.02 10.38 16.10
CA ASP A 77 23.13 10.06 15.23
C ASP A 77 22.62 9.32 13.99
N ASN A 78 23.23 9.62 12.83
CA ASN A 78 22.92 8.91 11.58
C ASN A 78 23.09 7.39 11.71
N HIS A 79 23.99 6.95 12.61
CA HIS A 79 24.19 5.55 12.92
C HIS A 79 22.97 4.93 13.62
N THR A 80 22.41 5.60 14.63
CA THR A 80 21.21 5.17 15.36
C THR A 80 20.02 5.03 14.43
N LEU A 81 19.77 6.03 13.57
CA LEU A 81 18.67 5.98 12.59
C LEU A 81 18.84 4.82 11.60
N THR A 82 20.07 4.57 11.16
CA THR A 82 20.40 3.46 10.24
C THR A 82 20.18 2.10 10.91
N ASP A 83 20.56 1.96 12.17
CA ASP A 83 20.41 0.73 12.93
C ASP A 83 18.92 0.42 13.18
N LEU A 84 18.16 1.41 13.65
CA LEU A 84 16.71 1.29 13.83
C LEU A 84 15.98 0.96 12.52
N SER A 85 16.37 1.59 11.41
CA SER A 85 15.82 1.27 10.08
C SER A 85 16.12 -0.17 9.68
N SER A 86 17.35 -0.64 9.94
CA SER A 86 17.75 -2.03 9.66
C SER A 86 16.98 -3.03 10.52
N GLN A 87 16.75 -2.71 11.80
CA GLN A 87 15.93 -3.50 12.71
C GLN A 87 14.46 -3.58 12.24
N PHE A 88 13.91 -2.46 11.75
CA PHE A 88 12.57 -2.42 11.17
C PHE A 88 12.45 -3.38 9.98
N TYR A 89 13.39 -3.31 9.02
CA TYR A 89 13.39 -4.19 7.84
C TYR A 89 13.70 -5.66 8.13
N THR A 90 14.34 -5.94 9.27
CA THR A 90 14.54 -7.32 9.75
C THR A 90 13.27 -7.88 10.38
N THR A 91 12.52 -7.03 11.08
CA THR A 91 11.27 -7.43 11.75
C THR A 91 10.11 -7.55 10.76
N ILE A 92 10.03 -6.60 9.83
CA ILE A 92 9.04 -6.51 8.78
C ILE A 92 9.72 -6.86 7.45
N PRO A 93 9.57 -8.10 6.96
CA PRO A 93 10.28 -8.60 5.79
C PRO A 93 9.91 -7.72 4.60
N HIS A 94 10.89 -7.01 4.06
CA HIS A 94 10.75 -6.17 2.87
C HIS A 94 11.71 -6.68 1.80
N SER A 95 11.22 -6.84 0.58
CA SER A 95 12.06 -7.21 -0.56
C SER A 95 12.79 -5.97 -1.08
N PHE A 96 14.04 -5.78 -0.65
CA PHE A 96 14.96 -4.79 -1.25
C PHE A 96 15.92 -5.40 -2.28
N GLY A 97 15.75 -6.70 -2.59
CA GLY A 97 16.66 -7.45 -3.45
C GLY A 97 18.08 -7.50 -2.88
N ARG A 98 19.06 -7.00 -3.64
CA ARG A 98 20.48 -6.97 -3.24
C ARG A 98 20.91 -5.66 -2.56
N ASN A 99 19.99 -4.71 -2.42
CA ASN A 99 20.29 -3.40 -1.82
C ASN A 99 19.86 -3.36 -0.36
N ARG A 100 20.56 -2.58 0.46
CA ARG A 100 20.06 -2.22 1.78
C ARG A 100 18.88 -1.26 1.62
N GLY A 101 17.84 -1.47 2.42
CA GLY A 101 16.69 -0.57 2.47
C GLY A 101 17.10 0.87 2.80
N PRO A 102 16.34 1.87 2.35
CA PRO A 102 16.63 3.27 2.63
C PRO A 102 16.52 3.58 4.12
N VAL A 103 17.33 4.51 4.63
CA VAL A 103 17.26 4.91 6.05
C VAL A 103 16.01 5.74 6.29
N LEU A 104 15.23 5.40 7.31
CA LEU A 104 14.05 6.12 7.76
C LEU A 104 14.47 7.36 8.56
N ASN A 105 14.85 8.43 7.86
CA ASN A 105 15.39 9.66 8.45
C ASN A 105 14.44 10.87 8.36
N THR A 106 13.23 10.67 7.87
CA THR A 106 12.22 11.73 7.75
C THR A 106 10.88 11.26 8.30
N LYS A 107 10.14 12.19 8.92
CA LYS A 107 8.80 11.91 9.44
C LYS A 107 7.85 11.38 8.37
N THR A 108 7.96 11.88 7.13
CA THR A 108 7.16 11.37 6.01
C THR A 108 7.40 9.88 5.76
N MET A 109 8.65 9.41 5.79
CA MET A 109 8.95 7.99 5.61
C MET A 109 8.40 7.13 6.75
N ILE A 110 8.50 7.61 8.00
CA ILE A 110 7.94 6.92 9.16
C ILE A 110 6.42 6.83 9.03
N GLN A 111 5.76 7.93 8.69
CA GLN A 111 4.31 7.97 8.50
C GLN A 111 3.86 6.97 7.43
N THR A 112 4.51 6.96 6.26
CA THR A 112 4.21 5.98 5.21
C THR A 112 4.36 4.53 5.69
N LYS A 113 5.35 4.24 6.55
CA LYS A 113 5.52 2.90 7.12
C LYS A 113 4.50 2.57 8.21
N CYS A 114 4.05 3.55 8.99
CA CYS A 114 2.93 3.39 9.91
C CYS A 114 1.64 3.06 9.16
N ASP A 115 1.35 3.77 8.06
CA ASP A 115 0.18 3.51 7.23
C ASP A 115 0.22 2.10 6.64
N MET A 116 1.40 1.66 6.16
CA MET A 116 1.61 0.28 5.71
C MET A 116 1.32 -0.75 6.81
N LEU A 117 1.81 -0.53 8.04
CA LEU A 117 1.54 -1.44 9.16
C LEU A 117 0.06 -1.45 9.57
N ASN A 118 -0.64 -0.32 9.47
CA ASN A 118 -2.09 -0.27 9.74
C ASN A 118 -2.86 -1.13 8.75
N THR A 119 -2.55 -1.05 7.46
CA THR A 119 -3.19 -1.91 6.44
C THR A 119 -2.90 -3.39 6.72
N LEU A 120 -1.66 -3.73 7.10
CA LEU A 120 -1.29 -5.10 7.46
C LEU A 120 -2.05 -5.61 8.69
N ALA A 121 -2.31 -4.76 9.68
CA ALA A 121 -3.10 -5.11 10.86
C ALA A 121 -4.57 -5.37 10.52
N ASP A 122 -5.16 -4.55 9.64
CA ASP A 122 -6.55 -4.71 9.20
C ASP A 122 -6.76 -6.00 8.40
N MET A 123 -5.82 -6.32 7.50
CA MET A 123 -5.82 -7.58 6.77
C MET A 123 -5.69 -8.79 7.70
N GLU A 124 -4.82 -8.72 8.72
CA GLU A 124 -4.67 -9.78 9.72
C GLU A 124 -5.95 -10.00 10.52
N ALA A 125 -6.57 -8.91 11.01
CA ALA A 125 -7.83 -8.99 11.73
C ALA A 125 -8.97 -9.57 10.87
N THR A 126 -9.03 -9.19 9.59
CA THR A 126 -10.03 -9.70 8.65
C THR A 126 -9.84 -11.19 8.38
N GLN A 127 -8.60 -11.64 8.18
CA GLN A 127 -8.28 -13.06 7.97
C GLN A 127 -8.60 -13.92 9.19
N GLU A 128 -8.33 -13.41 10.40
CA GLU A 128 -8.67 -14.11 11.64
C GLU A 128 -10.19 -14.29 11.78
N MET A 129 -10.98 -13.25 11.47
CA MET A 129 -12.44 -13.35 11.47
C MET A 129 -12.95 -14.36 10.43
N GLN A 130 -12.38 -14.39 9.23
CA GLN A 130 -12.76 -15.34 8.19
C GLN A 130 -12.49 -16.79 8.62
N ARG A 131 -11.29 -17.07 9.16
CA ARG A 131 -10.98 -18.42 9.68
C ARG A 131 -11.94 -18.91 10.76
N LEU A 132 -12.46 -18.00 11.58
CA LEU A 132 -13.41 -18.34 12.65
C LEU A 132 -14.84 -18.59 12.13
N CYS A 133 -15.18 -18.19 10.90
CA CYS A 133 -16.50 -18.37 10.31
C CYS A 133 -16.61 -19.52 9.29
N ASP A 134 -15.49 -20.12 8.89
CA ASP A 134 -15.42 -21.24 7.93
C ASP A 134 -15.57 -22.65 8.59
N ASP A 135 -16.05 -22.74 9.84
CA ASP A 135 -16.32 -24.01 10.57
C ASP A 135 -17.83 -24.30 10.75
#